data_AF-A0A848FDD1-F1
#
_entry.id   AF-A0A848FDD1-F1
#
_cell.length_a   1.000
_cell.length_b   1.000
_cell.length_c   1.000
_cell.angle_alpha   90.00
_cell.angle_beta   90.00
_cell.angle_gamma   90.00
#
_symmetry.space_group_name_H-M   'P 1'
#
loop_
_entity.id
_entity.type
_entity.pdbx_description
1 polymer ?
#
loop_
_entity_poly.entity_id
_entity_poly.type
_entity_poly.pdbx_seq_one_letter_code
_entity_poly.pdbx_strand_id
1 'polypeptide(L)'
;MEVRDTGAVNESAAVAATTLETPAEVAAGAASFSDELLSLDSSRWQAAQWNNGSYFLNGWHPDQLDFAEGRLRLTLEADVLGLTGLSCVSGEYRTLSAYGHGLYQARLKASGTPGTITGFFTYTGPAEGTQHDEIDIEIKGDDPWKLQVNYWTDDAEHPTVIDLGFDASAGYHDYAFRWTGERIQWFVDGRLVHEEDGRRGPLPQVAGRLMLNLWGATGAEPWSSSYQVSGTPSEVLVERVAFTAEQDMASATVPAVSVGALYGRTYWETRNSWRAVATIGVRDAGGAAVPGAVVSGSFSGGALQNCTTDGSGACSVSSGLIGKGQTGTTFTLAGLSGSGMSYDAAGNVAGSVVMRRP
;
A
#
# COMPACT_ATOMS: atom_id res chain seq x y z
N MET A 1 -50.48 -26.49 59.15
CA MET A 1 -51.57 -26.12 58.25
C MET A 1 -50.94 -26.06 56.87
N GLU A 2 -50.75 -27.21 56.22
CA GLU A 2 -51.66 -27.74 55.17
C GLU A 2 -51.96 -26.67 54.12
N VAL A 3 -51.63 -26.84 52.84
CA VAL A 3 -52.04 -27.94 51.96
C VAL A 3 -51.04 -28.13 50.80
N ARG A 4 -50.82 -29.39 50.40
CA ARG A 4 -50.27 -29.80 49.10
C ARG A 4 -51.37 -29.76 48.03
N ASP A 5 -51.11 -29.26 46.83
CA ASP A 5 -51.70 -29.78 45.60
C ASP A 5 -50.83 -29.40 44.39
N THR A 6 -50.05 -30.31 43.83
CA THR A 6 -50.23 -31.04 42.55
C THR A 6 -50.66 -30.20 41.35
N GLY A 7 -49.85 -30.28 40.29
CA GLY A 7 -50.09 -29.59 39.03
C GLY A 7 -48.87 -29.61 38.12
N ALA A 8 -48.43 -30.80 37.72
CA ALA A 8 -47.54 -30.93 36.56
C ALA A 8 -48.39 -30.75 35.31
N VAL A 9 -48.17 -29.64 34.59
CA VAL A 9 -48.54 -29.50 33.18
C VAL A 9 -47.26 -29.29 32.39
N ASN A 10 -47.09 -30.21 31.45
CA ASN A 10 -45.96 -30.38 30.59
C ASN A 10 -46.09 -29.36 29.45
N GLU A 11 -45.41 -28.22 29.54
CA GLU A 11 -45.20 -27.34 28.39
C GLU A 11 -43.74 -27.44 27.96
N SER A 12 -43.57 -28.14 26.84
CA SER A 12 -42.38 -28.14 26.00
C SER A 12 -42.10 -26.71 25.52
N ALA A 13 -41.38 -25.93 26.31
CA ALA A 13 -40.70 -24.74 25.82
C ALA A 13 -39.55 -25.20 24.94
N ALA A 14 -39.77 -25.17 23.62
CA ALA A 14 -38.70 -25.26 22.64
C ALA A 14 -37.68 -24.16 22.99
N VAL A 15 -36.50 -24.58 23.45
CA VAL A 15 -35.34 -23.71 23.53
C VAL A 15 -35.07 -23.29 22.09
N ALA A 16 -35.45 -22.05 21.75
CA ALA A 16 -35.01 -21.43 20.53
C ALA A 16 -33.49 -21.41 20.61
N ALA A 17 -32.85 -22.30 19.85
CA ALA A 17 -31.43 -22.26 19.63
C ALA A 17 -31.15 -20.88 19.03
N THR A 18 -30.62 -19.99 19.84
CA THR A 18 -30.00 -18.77 19.36
C THR A 18 -28.87 -19.24 18.46
N THR A 19 -29.06 -19.11 17.15
CA THR A 19 -27.98 -19.25 16.18
C THR A 19 -26.92 -18.26 16.61
N LEU A 20 -25.82 -18.76 17.16
CA LEU A 20 -24.58 -18.01 17.28
C LEU A 20 -24.25 -17.53 15.86
N GLU A 21 -24.39 -16.23 15.64
CA GLU A 21 -23.88 -15.63 14.42
C GLU A 21 -22.39 -15.95 14.34
N THR A 22 -22.00 -16.56 13.23
CA THR A 22 -20.62 -16.76 12.84
C THR A 22 -19.89 -15.42 12.94
N PRO A 23 -18.66 -15.35 13.49
CA PRO A 23 -17.86 -14.12 13.47
C PRO A 23 -17.85 -13.57 12.05
N ALA A 24 -18.08 -12.26 11.92
CA ALA A 24 -18.17 -11.57 10.64
C ALA A 24 -16.96 -11.93 9.77
N GLU A 25 -17.23 -12.72 8.75
CA GLU A 25 -16.37 -12.94 7.60
C GLU A 25 -15.95 -11.56 7.06
N VAL A 26 -14.65 -11.38 6.76
CA VAL A 26 -14.03 -10.13 6.27
C VAL A 26 -15.01 -9.41 5.35
N ALA A 27 -15.54 -8.27 5.79
CA ALA A 27 -16.57 -7.53 5.06
C ALA A 27 -16.11 -7.36 3.60
N ALA A 28 -16.97 -7.75 2.65
CA ALA A 28 -16.73 -7.62 1.23
C ALA A 28 -16.14 -6.23 0.91
N GLY A 29 -14.93 -6.25 0.35
CA GLY A 29 -13.91 -5.22 0.52
C GLY A 29 -14.37 -3.80 0.27
N ALA A 30 -14.17 -2.94 1.28
CA ALA A 30 -14.26 -1.50 1.10
C ALA A 30 -13.43 -1.08 -0.13
N ALA A 31 -13.97 -0.19 -0.94
CA ALA A 31 -13.36 0.20 -2.20
C ALA A 31 -11.97 0.84 -1.97
N SER A 32 -11.03 0.54 -2.86
CA SER A 32 -9.75 1.23 -2.91
C SER A 32 -9.95 2.74 -3.04
N PHE A 33 -9.10 3.53 -2.39
CA PHE A 33 -9.12 4.97 -2.48
C PHE A 33 -7.71 5.56 -2.36
N SER A 34 -7.57 6.78 -2.86
CA SER A 34 -6.43 7.66 -2.57
C SER A 34 -6.99 9.03 -2.22
N ASP A 35 -6.45 9.65 -1.18
CA ASP A 35 -6.86 10.95 -0.68
C ASP A 35 -5.61 11.82 -0.49
N GLU A 36 -5.56 12.95 -1.18
CA GLU A 36 -4.46 13.94 -1.09
C GLU A 36 -4.67 14.92 0.07
N LEU A 37 -5.70 14.73 0.90
CA LEU A 37 -5.95 15.50 2.12
C LEU A 37 -5.95 17.02 1.86
N LEU A 38 -6.57 17.43 0.75
CA LEU A 38 -6.68 18.85 0.36
C LEU A 38 -7.78 19.58 1.12
N SER A 39 -8.72 18.86 1.71
CA SER A 39 -9.85 19.36 2.48
C SER A 39 -10.45 18.26 3.33
N LEU A 40 -11.20 18.63 4.37
CA LEU A 40 -12.01 17.68 5.14
C LEU A 40 -13.04 16.98 4.24
N ASP A 41 -12.88 15.68 4.01
CA ASP A 41 -13.89 14.85 3.35
C ASP A 41 -14.71 14.07 4.39
N SER A 42 -15.80 14.68 4.85
CA SER A 42 -16.72 14.10 5.84
C SER A 42 -17.51 12.89 5.31
N SER A 43 -17.39 12.53 4.03
CA SER A 43 -17.99 11.30 3.48
C SER A 43 -17.09 10.07 3.70
N ARG A 44 -15.79 10.29 3.95
CA ARG A 44 -14.80 9.21 4.17
C ARG A 44 -14.26 9.21 5.58
N TRP A 45 -14.14 10.37 6.21
CA TRP A 45 -13.42 10.52 7.45
C TRP A 45 -14.22 11.21 8.55
N GLN A 46 -13.78 10.97 9.77
CA GLN A 46 -14.24 11.62 10.99
C GLN A 46 -13.03 12.17 11.73
N ALA A 47 -13.10 13.45 12.12
CA ALA A 47 -12.20 14.04 13.10
C ALA A 47 -12.66 13.64 14.50
N ALA A 48 -11.73 13.19 15.33
CA ALA A 48 -12.03 12.73 16.69
C ALA A 48 -12.44 13.88 17.61
N GLN A 49 -13.39 13.58 18.51
CA GLN A 49 -13.82 14.50 19.57
C GLN A 49 -14.12 13.70 20.85
N TRP A 50 -13.08 13.04 21.37
CA TRP A 50 -13.12 12.18 22.56
C TRP A 50 -11.74 12.14 23.23
N ASN A 51 -11.61 11.43 24.34
CA ASN A 51 -10.36 11.26 25.07
C ASN A 51 -10.09 9.76 25.27
N ASN A 52 -8.88 9.29 24.96
CA ASN A 52 -8.50 7.88 25.16
C ASN A 52 -8.15 7.60 26.64
N GLY A 53 -7.53 8.56 27.33
CA GLY A 53 -6.99 8.38 28.69
C GLY A 53 -5.75 7.48 28.72
N SER A 54 -5.45 6.88 29.87
CA SER A 54 -4.27 6.04 30.08
C SER A 54 -2.95 6.78 29.75
N TYR A 55 -2.21 6.33 28.73
CA TYR A 55 -0.94 6.90 28.31
C TYR A 55 -1.08 8.15 27.42
N PHE A 56 -2.29 8.52 27.01
CA PHE A 56 -2.55 9.71 26.19
C PHE A 56 -2.75 10.93 27.09
N LEU A 57 -1.81 11.87 27.04
CA LEU A 57 -1.86 13.11 27.83
C LEU A 57 -2.89 14.11 27.28
N ASN A 58 -3.15 14.04 25.97
CA ASN A 58 -4.05 14.96 25.27
C ASN A 58 -5.49 14.43 25.16
N GLY A 59 -6.41 15.36 24.90
CA GLY A 59 -7.70 15.03 24.31
C GLY A 59 -7.70 15.22 22.80
N TRP A 60 -8.72 14.70 22.11
CA TRP A 60 -8.88 14.88 20.68
C TRP A 60 -9.91 15.95 20.36
N HIS A 61 -9.58 16.84 19.41
CA HIS A 61 -10.54 17.84 18.95
C HIS A 61 -10.40 18.13 17.45
N PRO A 62 -11.53 18.34 16.71
CA PRO A 62 -11.48 18.64 15.28
C PRO A 62 -10.68 19.90 14.92
N ASP A 63 -10.63 20.88 15.81
CA ASP A 63 -9.86 22.13 15.61
C ASP A 63 -8.34 21.92 15.50
N GLN A 64 -7.84 20.72 15.82
CA GLN A 64 -6.44 20.36 15.69
C GLN A 64 -6.08 19.77 14.32
N LEU A 65 -7.05 19.72 13.40
CA LEU A 65 -6.86 19.33 12.01
C LEU A 65 -6.92 20.58 11.12
N ASP A 66 -5.82 20.87 10.43
CA ASP A 66 -5.73 21.96 9.47
C ASP A 66 -5.44 21.40 8.07
N PHE A 67 -6.30 21.75 7.09
CA PHE A 67 -6.16 21.34 5.69
C PHE A 67 -5.76 22.55 4.86
N ALA A 68 -4.46 22.70 4.67
CA ALA A 68 -3.89 23.86 4.00
C ALA A 68 -2.63 23.45 3.24
N GLU A 69 -2.27 24.24 2.22
CA GLU A 69 -0.99 24.07 1.51
C GLU A 69 -0.76 22.64 0.97
N GLY A 70 -1.83 21.98 0.54
CA GLY A 70 -1.78 20.65 -0.10
C GLY A 70 -1.57 19.47 0.86
N ARG A 71 -1.93 19.63 2.14
CA ARG A 71 -1.72 18.61 3.18
C ARG A 71 -2.69 18.74 4.35
N LEU A 72 -2.79 17.68 5.13
CA LEU A 72 -3.28 17.69 6.50
C LEU A 72 -2.13 18.00 7.46
N ARG A 73 -2.35 18.91 8.41
CA ARG A 73 -1.54 19.10 9.61
C ARG A 73 -2.37 18.66 10.82
N LEU A 74 -1.81 17.75 11.63
CA LEU A 74 -2.31 17.49 12.98
C LEU A 74 -1.39 18.21 13.97
N THR A 75 -1.99 18.97 14.88
CA THR A 75 -1.26 19.77 15.87
C THR A 75 -1.45 19.16 17.27
N LEU A 76 -0.41 19.18 18.10
CA LEU A 76 -0.45 18.87 19.52
C LEU A 76 0.05 20.09 20.29
N GLU A 77 -0.81 20.68 21.11
CA GLU A 77 -0.50 21.92 21.84
C GLU A 77 -1.21 21.99 23.20
N ALA A 78 -0.86 22.98 24.01
CA ALA A 78 -1.55 23.24 25.28
C ALA A 78 -3.05 23.52 25.02
N ASP A 79 -3.94 22.91 25.82
CA ASP A 79 -5.39 23.14 25.68
C ASP A 79 -5.82 24.44 26.35
N VAL A 80 -5.31 25.57 25.83
CA VAL A 80 -5.54 26.92 26.39
C VAL A 80 -7.00 27.36 26.31
N LEU A 81 -7.76 26.77 25.37
CA LEU A 81 -9.19 27.03 25.17
C LEU A 81 -10.08 26.10 25.99
N GLY A 82 -9.52 25.06 26.61
CA GLY A 82 -10.27 24.07 27.39
C GLY A 82 -11.24 23.24 26.54
N LEU A 83 -10.86 22.91 25.30
CA LEU A 83 -11.67 22.16 24.34
C LEU A 83 -11.98 20.74 24.83
N THR A 84 -11.04 20.15 25.56
CA THR A 84 -11.08 18.74 25.99
C THR A 84 -11.08 18.57 27.50
N GLY A 85 -10.70 19.63 28.23
CA GLY A 85 -10.53 19.60 29.69
C GLY A 85 -9.24 18.91 30.14
N LEU A 86 -8.32 18.59 29.22
CA LEU A 86 -7.01 18.01 29.51
C LEU A 86 -5.90 19.05 29.41
N SER A 87 -4.65 18.64 29.70
CA SER A 87 -3.51 19.57 29.72
C SER A 87 -3.06 20.00 28.32
N CYS A 88 -3.30 19.16 27.33
CA CYS A 88 -3.03 19.40 25.92
C CYS A 88 -4.16 18.83 25.06
N VAL A 89 -4.24 19.30 23.82
CA VAL A 89 -5.22 18.92 22.81
C VAL A 89 -4.49 18.53 21.54
N SER A 90 -4.99 17.52 20.84
CA SER A 90 -4.45 17.11 19.54
C SER A 90 -5.50 16.60 18.56
N GLY A 91 -5.05 16.12 17.40
CA GLY A 91 -5.88 15.65 16.30
C GLY A 91 -5.74 14.15 16.06
N GLU A 92 -6.89 13.50 15.87
CA GLU A 92 -7.00 12.17 15.30
C GLU A 92 -8.00 12.21 14.14
N TYR A 93 -7.64 11.57 13.03
CA TYR A 93 -8.44 11.51 11.81
C TYR A 93 -8.59 10.06 11.38
N ARG A 94 -9.83 9.56 11.37
CA ARG A 94 -10.14 8.14 11.13
C ARG A 94 -11.19 7.93 10.07
N THR A 95 -11.13 6.83 9.34
CA THR A 95 -12.13 6.51 8.33
C THR A 95 -13.49 6.13 8.95
N LEU A 96 -14.56 6.46 8.23
CA LEU A 96 -15.92 6.05 8.55
C LEU A 96 -16.19 4.57 8.23
N SER A 97 -15.47 4.00 7.26
CA SER A 97 -15.51 2.59 6.94
C SER A 97 -14.33 1.84 7.57
N ALA A 98 -14.54 0.55 7.85
CA ALA A 98 -13.47 -0.39 8.14
C ALA A 98 -12.94 -1.01 6.84
N TYR A 99 -11.66 -1.34 6.82
CA TYR A 99 -10.93 -1.88 5.68
C TYR A 99 -10.24 -3.18 6.11
N GLY A 100 -10.24 -4.17 5.22
CA GLY A 100 -9.65 -5.49 5.46
C GLY A 100 -8.27 -5.62 4.80
N HIS A 101 -7.99 -6.80 4.23
CA HIS A 101 -6.73 -7.04 3.54
C HIS A 101 -6.50 -6.06 2.38
N GLY A 102 -5.27 -5.56 2.29
CA GLY A 102 -4.90 -4.55 1.32
C GLY A 102 -3.52 -3.93 1.59
N LEU A 103 -3.18 -2.94 0.78
CA LEU A 103 -2.02 -2.08 0.97
C LEU A 103 -2.48 -0.73 1.48
N TYR A 104 -1.98 -0.35 2.66
CA TYR A 104 -2.22 0.92 3.31
C TYR A 104 -0.97 1.77 3.16
N GLN A 105 -1.13 3.01 2.73
CA GLN A 105 -0.02 3.91 2.44
C GLN A 105 -0.28 5.30 3.02
N ALA A 106 0.75 5.92 3.57
CA ALA A 106 0.75 7.31 3.97
C ALA A 106 2.06 7.99 3.56
N ARG A 107 1.96 9.21 3.02
CA ARG A 107 3.11 10.08 2.81
C ARG A 107 3.09 11.15 3.90
N LEU A 108 3.99 11.04 4.87
CA LEU A 108 4.00 11.90 6.05
C LEU A 108 5.39 12.32 6.48
N LYS A 109 5.43 13.39 7.27
CA LYS A 109 6.58 13.91 8.01
C LYS A 109 6.22 13.88 9.50
N ALA A 110 6.95 13.08 10.28
CA ALA A 110 6.66 12.83 11.68
C ALA A 110 7.03 14.01 12.59
N SER A 111 6.48 14.03 13.80
CA SER A 111 6.94 14.92 14.87
C SER A 111 8.31 14.49 15.38
N GLY A 112 9.22 15.45 15.56
CA GLY A 112 10.53 15.25 16.21
C GLY A 112 10.55 15.68 17.68
N THR A 113 9.40 16.01 18.27
CA THR A 113 9.32 16.48 19.66
C THR A 113 9.35 15.30 20.63
N PRO A 114 10.27 15.26 21.62
CA PRO A 114 10.30 14.19 22.62
C PRO A 114 8.96 13.97 23.32
N GLY A 115 8.64 12.70 23.55
CA GLY A 115 7.38 12.26 24.13
C GLY A 115 6.16 12.37 23.23
N THR A 116 6.33 12.70 21.95
CA THR A 116 5.25 12.60 20.96
C THR A 116 5.29 11.29 20.20
N ILE A 117 4.12 10.81 19.78
CA ILE A 117 3.96 9.62 18.95
C ILE A 117 3.15 10.02 17.71
N THR A 118 3.74 9.82 16.54
CA THR A 118 3.06 9.94 15.24
C THR A 118 2.53 8.56 14.85
N GLY A 119 1.22 8.41 14.68
CA GLY A 119 0.58 7.13 14.35
C GLY A 119 -0.04 7.11 12.95
N PHE A 120 0.17 6.00 12.24
CA PHE A 120 -0.56 5.60 11.03
C PHE A 120 -0.89 4.11 11.14
N PHE A 121 -2.17 3.79 11.34
CA PHE A 121 -2.54 2.45 11.79
C PHE A 121 -3.97 2.07 11.38
N THR A 122 -4.29 0.78 11.46
CA THR A 122 -5.69 0.32 11.47
C THR A 122 -6.10 -0.08 12.86
N TYR A 123 -7.33 0.22 13.29
CA TYR A 123 -7.86 -0.25 14.57
C TYR A 123 -9.32 -0.72 14.48
N THR A 124 -9.62 -1.79 15.20
CA THR A 124 -10.96 -2.24 15.60
C THR A 124 -10.87 -2.84 17.00
N GLY A 125 -11.96 -2.85 17.76
CA GLY A 125 -11.90 -3.39 19.12
C GLY A 125 -13.22 -3.35 19.88
N PRO A 126 -13.20 -3.57 21.21
CA PRO A 126 -14.42 -3.71 22.02
C PRO A 126 -15.37 -2.51 21.94
N ALA A 127 -14.84 -1.30 21.72
CA ALA A 127 -15.65 -0.09 21.49
C ALA A 127 -16.49 -0.15 20.20
N GLU A 128 -16.11 -1.00 19.25
CA GLU A 128 -16.80 -1.26 17.98
C GLU A 128 -17.47 -2.66 17.95
N GLY A 129 -17.47 -3.38 19.09
CA GLY A 129 -18.10 -4.70 19.22
C GLY A 129 -17.29 -5.86 18.64
N THR A 130 -15.98 -5.68 18.45
CA THR A 130 -15.05 -6.67 17.86
C THR A 130 -13.91 -7.00 18.82
N GLN A 131 -13.14 -8.04 18.52
CA GLN A 131 -11.84 -8.26 19.17
C GLN A 131 -10.88 -7.11 18.81
N HIS A 132 -9.91 -6.86 19.67
CA HIS A 132 -8.89 -5.85 19.40
C HIS A 132 -7.88 -6.36 18.36
N ASP A 133 -8.04 -5.86 17.14
CA ASP A 133 -7.14 -6.10 16.02
C ASP A 133 -6.62 -4.76 15.50
N GLU A 134 -5.30 -4.64 15.41
CA GLU A 134 -4.61 -3.40 15.03
C GLU A 134 -3.29 -3.68 14.30
N ILE A 135 -2.89 -2.77 13.41
CA ILE A 135 -1.60 -2.82 12.70
C ILE A 135 -1.01 -1.42 12.69
N ASP A 136 0.22 -1.29 13.16
CA ASP A 136 0.80 -0.01 13.52
C ASP A 136 2.04 0.37 12.69
N ILE A 137 2.12 1.66 12.40
CA ILE A 137 3.34 2.40 12.09
C ILE A 137 3.38 3.57 13.09
N GLU A 138 4.34 3.52 14.01
CA GLU A 138 4.53 4.52 15.05
C GLU A 138 5.94 5.10 15.00
N ILE A 139 6.04 6.42 14.95
CA ILE A 139 7.32 7.14 15.01
C ILE A 139 7.32 8.00 16.26
N LYS A 140 8.27 7.73 17.14
CA LYS A 140 8.44 8.44 18.40
C LYS A 140 9.31 9.66 18.18
N GLY A 141 8.85 10.83 18.61
CA GLY A 141 9.65 12.04 18.57
C GLY A 141 10.83 12.01 19.55
N ASP A 142 10.90 11.02 20.46
CA ASP A 142 12.09 10.74 21.27
C ASP A 142 13.33 10.40 20.42
N ASP A 143 13.12 9.67 19.31
CA ASP A 143 14.16 9.22 18.39
C ASP A 143 13.53 9.00 16.99
N PRO A 144 13.33 10.07 16.20
CA PRO A 144 12.68 9.99 14.89
C PRO A 144 13.53 9.29 13.81
N TRP A 145 14.67 8.71 14.19
CA TRP A 145 15.48 7.82 13.34
C TRP A 145 15.01 6.37 13.39
N LYS A 146 14.01 6.07 14.23
CA LYS A 146 13.46 4.74 14.41
C LYS A 146 11.97 4.72 14.12
N LEU A 147 11.58 3.66 13.43
CA LEU A 147 10.19 3.27 13.26
C LEU A 147 9.89 2.11 14.20
N GLN A 148 8.79 2.21 14.95
CA GLN A 148 8.19 1.07 15.61
C GLN A 148 7.02 0.58 14.76
N VAL A 149 7.03 -0.71 14.43
CA VAL A 149 5.87 -1.40 13.85
C VAL A 149 5.32 -2.36 14.88
N ASN A 150 4.02 -2.56 14.87
CA ASN A 150 3.35 -3.48 15.79
C ASN A 150 2.11 -4.06 15.10
N TYR A 151 1.59 -5.14 15.66
CA TYR A 151 0.25 -5.61 15.37
C TYR A 151 -0.36 -6.24 16.62
N TRP A 152 -1.66 -6.03 16.78
CA TRP A 152 -2.47 -6.61 17.84
C TRP A 152 -3.40 -7.66 17.26
N THR A 153 -3.53 -8.79 17.95
CA THR A 153 -4.57 -9.77 17.65
C THR A 153 -5.16 -10.29 18.93
N ASP A 154 -6.42 -9.93 19.18
CA ASP A 154 -7.13 -10.21 20.42
C ASP A 154 -6.33 -9.77 21.67
N ASP A 155 -5.97 -8.48 21.70
CA ASP A 155 -5.20 -7.82 22.76
C ASP A 155 -3.73 -8.29 22.95
N ALA A 156 -3.21 -9.14 22.05
CA ALA A 156 -1.80 -9.54 22.08
C ALA A 156 -0.95 -8.72 21.09
N GLU A 157 0.03 -7.96 21.60
CA GLU A 157 0.95 -7.14 20.80
C GLU A 157 2.25 -7.84 20.37
N HIS A 158 2.86 -7.32 19.29
CA HIS A 158 4.07 -7.86 18.66
C HIS A 158 5.02 -6.76 18.16
N PRO A 159 5.52 -5.85 19.02
CA PRO A 159 6.30 -4.71 18.58
C PRO A 159 7.65 -5.11 17.98
N THR A 160 8.11 -4.32 17.03
CA THR A 160 9.45 -4.40 16.41
C THR A 160 9.96 -3.00 16.10
N VAL A 161 11.22 -2.73 16.46
CA VAL A 161 11.88 -1.44 16.21
C VAL A 161 12.84 -1.57 15.03
N ILE A 162 12.79 -0.61 14.11
CA ILE A 162 13.51 -0.60 12.84
C ILE A 162 14.29 0.72 12.73
N ASP A 163 15.59 0.65 12.42
CA ASP A 163 16.38 1.84 12.11
C ASP A 163 16.05 2.33 10.68
N LEU A 164 15.63 3.59 10.54
CA LEU A 164 15.24 4.18 9.26
C LEU A 164 16.45 4.58 8.40
N GLY A 165 17.57 4.93 9.04
CA GLY A 165 18.75 5.49 8.37
C GLY A 165 18.58 6.95 7.93
N PHE A 166 17.49 7.59 8.32
CA PHE A 166 17.19 9.02 8.14
C PHE A 166 16.35 9.52 9.30
N ASP A 167 16.25 10.84 9.45
CA ASP A 167 15.38 11.51 10.42
C ASP A 167 13.97 11.70 9.83
N ALA A 168 12.97 10.95 10.32
CA ALA A 168 11.59 11.03 9.85
C ALA A 168 10.91 12.38 10.12
N SER A 169 11.49 13.22 10.98
CA SER A 169 11.00 14.57 11.26
C SER A 169 11.61 15.64 10.34
N ALA A 170 12.61 15.28 9.53
CA ALA A 170 13.28 16.23 8.64
C ALA A 170 12.58 16.41 7.29
N GLY A 171 11.78 15.44 6.84
CA GLY A 171 11.13 15.47 5.52
C GLY A 171 10.03 14.42 5.35
N TYR A 172 9.36 14.46 4.20
CA TYR A 172 8.31 13.51 3.84
C TYR A 172 8.88 12.20 3.31
N HIS A 173 8.36 11.11 3.85
CA HIS A 173 8.65 9.74 3.41
C HIS A 173 7.35 8.97 3.17
N ASP A 174 7.41 7.94 2.33
CA ASP A 174 6.28 7.05 2.06
C ASP A 174 6.36 5.84 3.00
N TYR A 175 5.40 5.71 3.90
CA TYR A 175 5.24 4.58 4.80
C TYR A 175 4.06 3.72 4.34
N ALA A 176 4.19 2.41 4.44
CA ALA A 176 3.11 1.52 4.07
C ALA A 176 3.15 0.20 4.85
N PHE A 177 2.00 -0.43 4.97
CA PHE A 177 1.92 -1.86 5.29
C PHE A 177 0.96 -2.56 4.35
N ARG A 178 1.34 -3.78 3.93
CA ARG A 178 0.47 -4.69 3.19
C ARG A 178 0.03 -5.79 4.15
N TRP A 179 -1.27 -5.90 4.34
CA TRP A 179 -1.90 -6.92 5.17
C TRP A 179 -2.65 -7.91 4.28
N THR A 180 -2.32 -9.19 4.41
CA THR A 180 -3.03 -10.30 3.77
C THR A 180 -3.32 -11.38 4.82
N GLY A 181 -4.09 -12.39 4.45
CA GLY A 181 -4.35 -13.54 5.33
C GLY A 181 -3.10 -14.37 5.66
N GLU A 182 -1.98 -14.15 4.97
CA GLU A 182 -0.74 -14.92 5.18
C GLU A 182 0.36 -14.12 5.89
N ARG A 183 0.38 -12.79 5.74
CA ARG A 183 1.48 -11.96 6.22
C ARG A 183 1.10 -10.50 6.38
N ILE A 184 1.89 -9.80 7.20
CA ILE A 184 1.96 -8.34 7.20
C ILE A 184 3.36 -7.93 6.76
N GLN A 185 3.45 -7.01 5.82
CA GLN A 185 4.72 -6.50 5.29
C GLN A 185 4.76 -4.99 5.44
N TRP A 186 5.79 -4.44 6.08
CA TRP A 186 5.98 -3.00 6.24
C TRP A 186 7.02 -2.47 5.28
N PHE A 187 6.75 -1.30 4.71
CA PHE A 187 7.59 -0.65 3.71
C PHE A 187 7.89 0.80 4.10
N VAL A 188 9.11 1.22 3.78
CA VAL A 188 9.55 2.62 3.86
C VAL A 188 10.16 2.99 2.52
N ASP A 189 9.67 4.06 1.90
CA ASP A 189 10.03 4.53 0.55
C ASP A 189 10.02 3.38 -0.48
N GLY A 190 8.99 2.53 -0.40
CA GLY A 190 8.78 1.37 -1.27
C GLY A 190 9.70 0.17 -1.00
N ARG A 191 10.58 0.23 0.00
CA ARG A 191 11.47 -0.88 0.39
C ARG A 191 10.86 -1.66 1.54
N LEU A 192 10.80 -2.99 1.42
CA LEU A 192 10.41 -3.87 2.53
C LEU A 192 11.41 -3.73 3.67
N VAL A 193 10.93 -3.40 4.87
CA VAL A 193 11.75 -3.23 6.08
C VAL A 193 11.45 -4.26 7.16
N HIS A 194 10.23 -4.83 7.18
CA HIS A 194 9.83 -5.88 8.12
C HIS A 194 8.71 -6.74 7.55
N GLU A 195 8.63 -8.00 7.99
CA GLU A 195 7.59 -8.95 7.61
C GLU A 195 7.24 -9.85 8.80
N GLU A 196 5.94 -10.10 9.00
CA GLU A 196 5.39 -11.06 9.96
C GLU A 196 4.54 -12.07 9.18
N ASP A 197 4.75 -13.37 9.45
CA ASP A 197 4.10 -14.50 8.75
C ASP A 197 3.21 -15.34 9.68
N GLY A 198 2.87 -14.80 10.86
CA GLY A 198 2.07 -15.47 11.88
C GLY A 198 2.84 -16.40 12.83
N ARG A 199 4.18 -16.50 12.70
CA ARG A 199 4.99 -17.34 13.63
C ARG A 199 5.13 -16.75 15.02
N ARG A 200 5.02 -15.42 15.18
CA ARG A 200 5.08 -14.73 16.48
C ARG A 200 3.73 -14.65 17.20
N GLY A 201 2.65 -14.98 16.51
CA GLY A 201 1.27 -14.97 16.99
C GLY A 201 0.30 -14.94 15.81
N PRO A 202 -1.00 -15.22 16.03
CA PRO A 202 -2.00 -15.11 14.96
C PRO A 202 -1.98 -13.69 14.38
N LEU A 203 -2.18 -13.57 13.06
CA LEU A 203 -2.31 -12.27 12.40
C LEU A 203 -3.73 -11.72 12.61
N PRO A 204 -3.92 -10.38 12.58
CA PRO A 204 -5.23 -9.76 12.65
C PRO A 204 -6.14 -10.29 11.53
N GLN A 205 -7.42 -10.43 11.83
CA GLN A 205 -8.44 -10.97 10.91
C GLN A 205 -9.64 -10.03 10.75
N VAL A 206 -9.87 -9.11 11.68
CA VAL A 206 -11.03 -8.23 11.68
C VAL A 206 -10.70 -6.91 11.02
N ALA A 207 -11.51 -6.52 10.03
CA ALA A 207 -11.36 -5.24 9.35
C ALA A 207 -11.39 -4.06 10.35
N GLY A 208 -10.44 -3.14 10.21
CA GLY A 208 -10.27 -1.99 11.08
C GLY A 208 -10.36 -0.67 10.33
N ARG A 209 -10.60 0.42 11.06
CA ARG A 209 -10.59 1.76 10.48
C ARG A 209 -9.16 2.23 10.33
N LEU A 210 -8.87 2.89 9.22
CA LEU A 210 -7.59 3.54 9.02
C LEU A 210 -7.57 4.85 9.80
N MET A 211 -6.51 5.07 10.57
CA MET A 211 -6.38 6.19 11.50
C MET A 211 -5.02 6.88 11.34
N LEU A 212 -5.03 8.20 11.52
CA LEU A 212 -3.87 9.05 11.67
C LEU A 212 -4.01 9.81 13.00
N ASN A 213 -2.95 9.88 13.79
CA ASN A 213 -2.94 10.74 14.97
C ASN A 213 -1.55 11.27 15.32
N LEU A 214 -1.54 12.27 16.18
CA LEU A 214 -0.38 12.73 16.91
C LEU A 214 -0.75 12.84 18.38
N TRP A 215 0.01 12.25 19.29
CA TRP A 215 -0.30 12.36 20.72
C TRP A 215 0.93 12.56 21.57
N GLY A 216 0.70 13.09 22.77
CA GLY A 216 1.72 13.22 23.81
C GLY A 216 1.60 12.07 24.81
N ALA A 217 2.69 11.34 25.04
CA ALA A 217 2.74 10.26 26.00
C ALA A 217 2.80 10.78 27.44
N THR A 218 2.27 10.01 28.39
CA THR A 218 2.44 10.21 29.83
C THR A 218 2.52 8.86 30.54
N GLY A 219 3.48 8.68 31.45
CA GLY A 219 3.61 7.46 32.24
C GLY A 219 3.92 6.20 31.42
N ALA A 220 4.47 6.37 30.22
CA ALA A 220 4.79 5.29 29.28
C ALA A 220 6.28 4.90 29.33
N GLU A 221 7.02 5.36 30.34
CA GLU A 221 8.42 5.00 30.53
C GLU A 221 8.57 3.49 30.83
N PRO A 222 9.61 2.81 30.29
CA PRO A 222 10.73 3.36 29.52
C PRO A 222 10.49 3.42 28.00
N TRP A 223 9.28 3.16 27.52
CA TRP A 223 9.00 3.08 26.08
C TRP A 223 9.05 4.44 25.39
N SER A 224 8.46 5.48 25.98
CA SER A 224 8.53 6.87 25.52
C SER A 224 8.73 7.82 26.70
N SER A 225 9.34 8.98 26.47
CA SER A 225 9.38 10.02 27.50
C SER A 225 8.02 10.70 27.65
N SER A 226 7.70 11.21 28.83
CA SER A 226 6.47 12.01 29.00
C SER A 226 6.54 13.33 28.22
N TYR A 227 5.52 13.61 27.41
CA TYR A 227 5.40 14.85 26.64
C TYR A 227 5.40 16.07 27.56
N GLN A 228 6.21 17.06 27.21
CA GLN A 228 6.28 18.32 27.94
C GLN A 228 5.48 19.38 27.21
N VAL A 229 4.31 19.73 27.75
CA VAL A 229 3.47 20.79 27.21
C VAL A 229 4.26 22.11 27.23
N SER A 230 4.39 22.74 26.06
CA SER A 230 5.17 23.96 25.86
C SER A 230 4.37 25.02 25.09
N GLY A 231 4.94 26.23 24.96
CA GLY A 231 4.36 27.28 24.11
C GLY A 231 4.56 27.07 22.61
N THR A 232 5.26 26.00 22.20
CA THR A 232 5.47 25.65 20.80
C THR A 232 4.71 24.36 20.49
N PRO A 233 3.75 24.38 19.54
CA PRO A 233 3.05 23.19 19.12
C PRO A 233 3.98 22.14 18.49
N SER A 234 3.64 20.88 18.67
CA SER A 234 4.22 19.77 17.88
C SER A 234 3.28 19.46 16.72
N GLU A 235 3.82 19.00 15.59
CA GLU A 235 3.03 18.74 14.39
C GLU A 235 3.45 17.45 13.68
N VAL A 236 2.48 16.82 13.03
CA VAL A 236 2.71 15.85 11.94
C VAL A 236 2.05 16.41 10.69
N LEU A 237 2.71 16.24 9.55
CA LEU A 237 2.21 16.67 8.25
C LEU A 237 1.98 15.45 7.36
N VAL A 238 0.82 15.37 6.71
CA VAL A 238 0.42 14.24 5.87
C VAL A 238 -0.06 14.76 4.51
N GLU A 239 0.62 14.38 3.43
CA GLU A 239 0.28 14.80 2.06
C GLU A 239 -0.71 13.84 1.38
N ARG A 240 -0.69 12.57 1.76
CA ARG A 240 -1.53 11.56 1.10
C ARG A 240 -1.75 10.36 1.99
N VAL A 241 -2.96 9.81 1.93
CA VAL A 241 -3.29 8.47 2.42
C VAL A 241 -3.98 7.67 1.33
N ALA A 242 -3.64 6.39 1.20
CA ALA A 242 -4.29 5.49 0.26
C ALA A 242 -4.51 4.10 0.88
N PHE A 243 -5.58 3.46 0.43
CA PHE A 243 -5.84 2.04 0.64
C PHE A 243 -6.09 1.41 -0.73
N THR A 244 -5.37 0.32 -1.03
CA THR A 244 -5.64 -0.53 -2.18
C THR A 244 -6.07 -1.91 -1.69
N ALA A 245 -7.32 -2.29 -1.93
CA ALA A 245 -7.85 -3.59 -1.55
C ALA A 245 -7.02 -4.74 -2.14
N GLU A 246 -6.89 -5.84 -1.42
CA GLU A 246 -6.10 -7.00 -1.88
C GLU A 246 -6.55 -7.51 -3.25
N GLN A 247 -7.87 -7.55 -3.48
CA GLN A 247 -8.45 -7.90 -4.77
C GLN A 247 -8.03 -6.94 -5.89
N ASP A 248 -7.88 -5.65 -5.60
CA ASP A 248 -7.50 -4.63 -6.59
C ASP A 248 -5.99 -4.63 -6.84
N MET A 249 -5.18 -5.07 -5.87
CA MET A 249 -3.75 -5.32 -6.08
C MET A 249 -3.49 -6.55 -6.95
N ALA A 250 -4.29 -7.60 -6.79
CA ALA A 250 -4.25 -8.77 -7.68
C ALA A 250 -4.88 -8.49 -9.05
N SER A 251 -5.81 -7.51 -9.11
CA SER A 251 -6.53 -7.06 -10.31
C SER A 251 -5.97 -5.79 -10.94
N ALA A 252 -4.83 -5.27 -10.47
CA ALA A 252 -4.00 -4.36 -11.25
C ALA A 252 -3.54 -5.16 -12.46
N THR A 253 -4.38 -5.19 -13.49
CA THR A 253 -4.13 -5.90 -14.75
C THR A 253 -2.82 -5.36 -15.26
N VAL A 254 -1.77 -6.15 -15.05
CA VAL A 254 -0.48 -5.92 -15.68
C VAL A 254 -0.80 -5.81 -17.16
N PRO A 255 -0.69 -4.62 -17.78
CA PRO A 255 -1.20 -4.41 -19.13
C PRO A 255 -0.61 -5.48 -20.03
N ALA A 256 -1.50 -6.23 -20.67
CA ALA A 256 -1.13 -7.17 -21.70
C ALA A 256 -0.51 -6.35 -22.84
N VAL A 257 0.71 -6.69 -23.19
CA VAL A 257 1.46 -6.06 -24.28
C VAL A 257 1.73 -7.06 -25.37
N SER A 258 1.78 -6.59 -26.59
CA SER A 258 2.13 -7.42 -27.74
C SER A 258 2.94 -6.61 -28.75
N VAL A 259 3.50 -7.31 -29.73
CA VAL A 259 4.09 -6.68 -30.90
C VAL A 259 2.97 -6.14 -31.78
N GLY A 260 2.79 -4.82 -31.76
CA GLY A 260 1.83 -4.10 -32.61
C GLY A 260 2.38 -3.74 -33.99
N ALA A 261 3.69 -3.82 -34.19
CA ALA A 261 4.33 -3.67 -35.50
C ALA A 261 5.63 -4.48 -35.58
N LEU A 262 5.85 -5.19 -36.67
CA LEU A 262 7.11 -5.85 -36.97
C LEU A 262 7.44 -5.66 -38.44
N TYR A 263 8.52 -4.94 -38.73
CA TYR A 263 8.95 -4.69 -40.11
C TYR A 263 10.45 -4.89 -40.28
N GLY A 264 10.83 -5.31 -41.48
CA GLY A 264 12.22 -5.58 -41.83
C GLY A 264 12.70 -4.64 -42.94
N ARG A 265 13.94 -4.17 -42.84
CA ARG A 265 14.65 -3.50 -43.93
C ARG A 265 15.98 -4.19 -44.21
N THR A 266 16.43 -4.13 -45.45
CA THR A 266 17.71 -4.70 -45.86
C THR A 266 18.51 -3.67 -46.65
N TYR A 267 19.83 -3.75 -46.56
CA TYR A 267 20.73 -2.93 -47.35
C TYR A 267 22.06 -3.65 -47.60
N TRP A 268 22.71 -3.33 -48.71
CA TRP A 268 24.06 -3.81 -49.00
C TRP A 268 25.06 -3.13 -48.07
N GLU A 269 25.85 -3.92 -47.34
CA GLU A 269 26.97 -3.41 -46.55
C GLU A 269 28.23 -3.34 -47.42
N THR A 270 28.44 -4.37 -48.24
CA THR A 270 29.54 -4.48 -49.19
C THR A 270 29.04 -5.13 -50.48
N ARG A 271 29.87 -5.17 -51.52
CA ARG A 271 29.58 -5.90 -52.76
C ARG A 271 29.28 -7.41 -52.58
N ASN A 272 29.69 -7.99 -51.46
CA ASN A 272 29.56 -9.43 -51.18
C ASN A 272 28.74 -9.74 -49.94
N SER A 273 28.24 -8.72 -49.23
CA SER A 273 27.48 -8.91 -48.00
C SER A 273 26.43 -7.83 -47.79
N TRP A 274 25.33 -8.21 -47.17
CA TRP A 274 24.23 -7.31 -46.83
C TRP A 274 23.84 -7.49 -45.36
N ARG A 275 23.04 -6.56 -44.83
CA ARG A 275 22.47 -6.63 -43.48
C ARG A 275 20.96 -6.52 -43.52
N ALA A 276 20.35 -7.11 -42.51
CA ALA A 276 18.93 -6.99 -42.22
C ALA A 276 18.75 -6.25 -40.89
N VAL A 277 17.72 -5.42 -40.80
CA VAL A 277 17.32 -4.74 -39.57
C VAL A 277 15.85 -4.99 -39.36
N ALA A 278 15.51 -5.60 -38.22
CA ALA A 278 14.13 -5.73 -37.78
C ALA A 278 13.82 -4.58 -36.82
N THR A 279 12.71 -3.89 -37.04
CA THR A 279 12.16 -2.92 -36.11
C THR A 279 10.85 -3.46 -35.54
N ILE A 280 10.73 -3.36 -34.23
CA ILE A 280 9.65 -3.93 -33.43
C ILE A 280 8.97 -2.78 -32.68
N GLY A 281 7.66 -2.65 -32.84
CA GLY A 281 6.81 -1.74 -32.07
C GLY A 281 5.97 -2.52 -31.07
N VAL A 282 6.07 -2.20 -29.79
CA VAL A 282 5.31 -2.79 -28.68
C VAL A 282 4.14 -1.88 -28.33
N ARG A 283 2.96 -2.49 -28.18
CA ARG A 283 1.70 -1.82 -27.85
C ARG A 283 1.01 -2.50 -26.68
N ASP A 284 0.22 -1.74 -25.92
CA ASP A 284 -0.73 -2.31 -24.96
C ASP A 284 -2.05 -2.71 -25.65
N ALA A 285 -2.98 -3.29 -24.88
CA ALA A 285 -4.30 -3.68 -25.37
C ALA A 285 -5.14 -2.52 -25.93
N GLY A 286 -4.86 -1.28 -25.51
CA GLY A 286 -5.48 -0.05 -26.02
C GLY A 286 -4.82 0.49 -27.29
N GLY A 287 -3.73 -0.12 -27.74
CA GLY A 287 -2.94 0.32 -28.90
C GLY A 287 -1.96 1.46 -28.60
N ALA A 288 -1.75 1.83 -27.33
CA ALA A 288 -0.79 2.85 -26.94
C ALA A 288 0.65 2.33 -27.01
N ALA A 289 1.61 3.23 -27.17
CA ALA A 289 3.03 2.89 -27.23
C ALA A 289 3.58 2.47 -25.85
N VAL A 290 4.35 1.39 -25.80
CA VAL A 290 4.96 0.89 -24.56
C VAL A 290 6.48 1.15 -24.57
N PRO A 291 6.96 2.22 -23.91
CA PRO A 291 8.39 2.45 -23.72
C PRO A 291 9.00 1.51 -22.68
N GLY A 292 10.30 1.24 -22.76
CA GLY A 292 11.04 0.43 -21.79
C GLY A 292 10.84 -1.09 -21.89
N ALA A 293 10.03 -1.58 -22.84
CA ALA A 293 9.87 -2.99 -23.11
C ALA A 293 11.14 -3.58 -23.74
N VAL A 294 11.65 -4.67 -23.19
CA VAL A 294 12.77 -5.43 -23.75
C VAL A 294 12.23 -6.48 -24.71
N VAL A 295 12.52 -6.29 -26.00
CA VAL A 295 12.24 -7.23 -27.08
C VAL A 295 13.41 -8.17 -27.22
N SER A 296 13.15 -9.48 -27.31
CA SER A 296 14.15 -10.50 -27.61
C SER A 296 13.80 -11.26 -28.89
N GLY A 297 14.80 -11.60 -29.70
CA GLY A 297 14.61 -12.39 -30.92
C GLY A 297 15.93 -12.68 -31.65
N SER A 298 15.87 -13.45 -32.73
CA SER A 298 17.07 -13.85 -33.48
C SER A 298 16.85 -13.84 -34.99
N PHE A 299 17.92 -13.60 -35.73
CA PHE A 299 17.95 -13.84 -37.17
C PHE A 299 18.25 -15.31 -37.46
N SER A 300 17.86 -15.82 -38.63
CA SER A 300 18.12 -17.22 -39.05
C SER A 300 19.58 -17.64 -38.83
N GLY A 301 19.80 -18.62 -37.96
CA GLY A 301 21.13 -19.13 -37.61
C GLY A 301 22.00 -18.20 -36.76
N GLY A 302 21.45 -17.08 -36.27
CA GLY A 302 22.13 -16.12 -35.40
C GLY A 302 21.81 -16.32 -33.91
N ALA A 303 22.61 -15.67 -33.06
CA ALA A 303 22.36 -15.61 -31.62
C ALA A 303 21.11 -14.78 -31.27
N LEU A 304 20.56 -15.03 -30.07
CA LEU A 304 19.52 -14.19 -29.50
C LEU A 304 20.05 -12.77 -29.28
N GLN A 305 19.25 -11.78 -29.66
CA GLN A 305 19.54 -10.36 -29.52
C GLN A 305 18.36 -9.69 -28.82
N ASN A 306 18.67 -8.60 -28.10
CA ASN A 306 17.68 -7.81 -27.39
C ASN A 306 17.75 -6.34 -27.83
N CYS A 307 16.61 -5.65 -27.78
CA CYS A 307 16.53 -4.19 -27.81
C CYS A 307 15.47 -3.69 -26.83
N THR A 308 15.61 -2.45 -26.37
CA THR A 308 14.64 -1.82 -25.45
C THR A 308 13.89 -0.73 -26.20
N THR A 309 12.56 -0.70 -26.08
CA THR A 309 11.72 0.30 -26.75
C THR A 309 11.95 1.71 -26.21
N ASP A 310 12.02 2.68 -27.11
CA ASP A 310 12.09 4.10 -26.78
C ASP A 310 10.69 4.69 -26.48
N GLY A 311 10.60 6.01 -26.34
CA GLY A 311 9.35 6.73 -26.09
C GLY A 311 8.25 6.52 -27.14
N SER A 312 8.58 6.05 -28.35
CA SER A 312 7.62 5.70 -29.40
C SER A 312 7.10 4.26 -29.28
N GLY A 313 7.61 3.51 -28.30
CA GLY A 313 7.35 2.10 -28.11
C GLY A 313 8.04 1.22 -29.14
N ALA A 314 9.11 1.69 -29.79
CA ALA A 314 9.82 0.93 -30.83
C ALA A 314 11.31 0.73 -30.51
N CYS A 315 11.87 -0.38 -31.01
CA CYS A 315 13.31 -0.60 -31.05
C CYS A 315 13.72 -1.45 -32.26
N SER A 316 15.02 -1.48 -32.57
CA SER A 316 15.55 -2.25 -33.70
C SER A 316 16.71 -3.14 -33.31
N VAL A 317 16.81 -4.29 -33.97
CA VAL A 317 17.96 -5.20 -33.91
C VAL A 317 18.50 -5.43 -35.32
N SER A 318 19.83 -5.60 -35.42
CA SER A 318 20.52 -5.76 -36.70
C SER A 318 21.15 -7.14 -36.81
N SER A 319 21.10 -7.73 -37.99
CA SER A 319 21.81 -8.99 -38.26
C SER A 319 23.32 -8.79 -38.25
N GLY A 320 24.06 -9.90 -38.11
CA GLY A 320 25.44 -9.97 -38.59
C GLY A 320 25.53 -9.76 -40.11
N LEU A 321 26.74 -9.85 -40.67
CA LEU A 321 26.93 -9.80 -42.12
C LEU A 321 26.37 -11.06 -42.78
N ILE A 322 25.51 -10.86 -43.78
CA ILE A 322 24.88 -11.94 -44.56
C ILE A 322 25.56 -12.01 -45.92
N GLY A 323 26.07 -13.18 -46.30
CA GLY A 323 26.76 -13.35 -47.59
C GLY A 323 25.81 -13.19 -48.78
N LYS A 324 26.32 -12.65 -49.90
CA LYS A 324 25.53 -12.43 -51.14
C LYS A 324 24.81 -13.67 -51.67
N GLY A 325 25.32 -14.87 -51.37
CA GLY A 325 24.73 -16.15 -51.78
C GLY A 325 23.44 -16.49 -51.03
N GLN A 326 23.20 -15.89 -49.86
CA GLN A 326 21.96 -16.04 -49.11
C GLN A 326 20.93 -15.04 -49.64
N THR A 327 19.76 -15.56 -50.04
CA THR A 327 18.68 -14.79 -50.69
C THR A 327 17.72 -14.14 -49.70
N GLY A 328 17.77 -14.52 -48.43
CA GLY A 328 16.98 -13.91 -47.37
C GLY A 328 17.39 -14.40 -45.98
N THR A 329 16.83 -13.75 -44.97
CA THR A 329 16.90 -14.13 -43.56
C THR A 329 15.54 -13.87 -42.93
N THR A 330 15.19 -14.61 -41.88
CA THR A 330 14.01 -14.35 -41.06
C THR A 330 14.45 -13.83 -39.71
N PHE A 331 13.81 -12.78 -39.21
CA PHE A 331 13.87 -12.45 -37.79
C PHE A 331 12.68 -13.09 -37.08
N THR A 332 12.93 -13.84 -36.01
CA THR A 332 11.91 -14.50 -35.20
C THR A 332 11.92 -13.90 -33.80
N LEU A 333 10.75 -13.46 -33.34
CA LEU A 333 10.54 -12.97 -31.99
C LEU A 333 10.63 -14.14 -31.00
N ALA A 334 11.39 -13.96 -29.93
CA ALA A 334 11.48 -14.90 -28.83
C ALA A 334 10.56 -14.49 -27.66
N GLY A 335 10.44 -13.20 -27.38
CA GLY A 335 9.48 -12.69 -26.39
C GLY A 335 9.68 -11.23 -26.01
N LEU A 336 8.76 -10.73 -25.19
CA LEU A 336 8.80 -9.42 -24.56
C LEU A 336 8.97 -9.56 -23.05
N SER A 337 9.67 -8.61 -22.42
CA SER A 337 9.81 -8.53 -20.96
C SER A 337 9.96 -7.09 -20.50
N GLY A 338 9.64 -6.81 -19.24
CA GLY A 338 9.77 -5.50 -18.61
C GLY A 338 8.99 -5.42 -17.30
N SER A 339 9.20 -4.35 -16.53
CA SER A 339 8.48 -4.13 -15.27
C SER A 339 7.04 -3.67 -15.54
N GLY A 340 6.08 -4.21 -14.79
CA GLY A 340 4.69 -3.76 -14.86
C GLY A 340 3.98 -4.04 -16.18
N MET A 341 4.42 -5.07 -16.92
CA MET A 341 3.82 -5.50 -18.19
C MET A 341 3.79 -7.04 -18.30
N SER A 342 2.81 -7.56 -19.04
CA SER A 342 2.64 -9.00 -19.28
C SER A 342 2.65 -9.26 -20.78
N TYR A 343 3.46 -10.20 -21.25
CA TYR A 343 3.56 -10.47 -22.67
C TYR A 343 2.42 -11.38 -23.15
N ASP A 344 1.54 -10.83 -23.98
CA ASP A 344 0.51 -11.57 -24.70
C ASP A 344 1.00 -11.92 -26.11
N ALA A 345 1.51 -13.14 -26.27
CA ALA A 345 1.96 -13.63 -27.56
C ALA A 345 0.82 -13.83 -28.58
N ALA A 346 -0.42 -14.04 -28.12
CA ALA A 346 -1.58 -14.21 -28.99
C ALA A 346 -2.01 -12.87 -29.61
N GLY A 347 -1.74 -11.75 -28.93
CA GLY A 347 -1.99 -10.40 -29.42
C GLY A 347 -0.97 -9.87 -30.43
N ASN A 348 0.06 -10.63 -30.81
CA ASN A 348 1.08 -10.17 -31.76
C ASN A 348 0.51 -10.04 -33.18
N VAL A 349 0.82 -8.92 -33.86
CA VAL A 349 0.52 -8.78 -35.30
C VAL A 349 1.35 -9.72 -36.16
N ALA A 350 2.55 -10.08 -35.69
CA ALA A 350 3.44 -11.05 -36.32
C ALA A 350 4.50 -11.55 -35.32
N GLY A 351 4.81 -12.85 -35.34
CA GLY A 351 5.91 -13.45 -34.57
C GLY A 351 7.24 -13.53 -35.33
N SER A 352 7.25 -13.20 -36.63
CA SER A 352 8.47 -13.18 -37.44
C SER A 352 8.32 -12.30 -38.68
N VAL A 353 9.43 -11.90 -39.27
CA VAL A 353 9.47 -11.18 -40.55
C VAL A 353 10.58 -11.71 -41.45
N VAL A 354 10.22 -12.05 -42.69
CA VAL A 354 11.15 -12.52 -43.73
C VAL A 354 11.69 -11.31 -44.47
N MET A 355 13.02 -11.19 -44.49
CA MET A 355 13.76 -10.11 -45.14
C MET A 355 14.55 -10.67 -46.31
N ARG A 356 14.25 -10.17 -47.51
CA ARG A 356 14.92 -10.59 -48.74
C ARG A 356 16.14 -9.71 -49.00
N ARG A 357 17.15 -10.32 -49.66
CA ARG A 357 18.33 -9.60 -50.12
C ARG A 357 17.92 -8.34 -50.92
N PRO A 358 18.59 -7.19 -50.74
CA PRO A 358 18.25 -5.95 -51.43
C PRO A 358 18.47 -6.00 -52.94
#